data_AF-A0A1S7DQR1-F1
#
_entry.id   AF-A0A1S7DQR1-F1
#
_cell.length_a   1.000
_cell.length_b   1.000
_cell.length_c   1.000
_cell.angle_alpha   90.00
_cell.angle_beta   90.00
_cell.angle_gamma   90.00
#
_symmetry.space_group_name_H-M   'P 1'
#
loop_
_entity.id
_entity.type
_entity.pdbx_description
1 polymer ?
#
loop_
_entity_poly.entity_id
_entity_poly.type
_entity_poly.pdbx_seq_one_letter_code
_entity_poly.pdbx_strand_id
1 'polypeptide(L)'
;MPEEFFQYVNLLDKIRAMRLRHDVFGTKEAIIKHLIAFEPDLKGNRLKAVQFYNETIEYFYSDNEISKAAWRNLYADDLDNAYNLAMALAESVTDIEKASKIKERAFKFRGLDKEDPIETPEDALRKPFKVYTMDMDKHFELPNEDRKEIELWIDANTKELTEKARDRIKQEALILPVKVFEDEEENPRKN
;
A
#
# COMPACT_ATOMS: atom_id res chain seq x y z
N MET A 1 34.31 -4.19 -1.93
CA MET A 1 33.30 -5.12 -2.47
C MET A 1 34.02 -6.43 -2.79
N PRO A 2 33.46 -7.61 -2.44
CA PRO A 2 34.06 -8.89 -2.78
C PRO A 2 34.15 -9.10 -4.30
N GLU A 3 35.23 -9.69 -4.79
CA GLU A 3 35.47 -9.90 -6.24
C GLU A 3 34.41 -10.83 -6.88
N GLU A 4 33.97 -11.84 -6.13
CA GLU A 4 32.92 -12.78 -6.54
C GLU A 4 31.56 -12.08 -6.78
N PHE A 5 31.25 -11.06 -5.99
CA PHE A 5 30.01 -10.30 -6.15
C PHE A 5 30.00 -9.51 -7.47
N PHE A 6 31.15 -8.95 -7.86
CA PHE A 6 31.28 -8.21 -9.11
C PHE A 6 31.11 -9.15 -10.33
N GLN A 7 31.70 -10.35 -10.28
CA GLN A 7 31.52 -11.37 -11.32
C GLN A 7 30.06 -11.82 -11.45
N TYR A 8 29.39 -12.02 -10.31
CA TYR A 8 27.96 -12.36 -10.27
C TYR A 8 27.10 -11.27 -10.94
N VAL A 9 27.27 -10.00 -10.56
CA VAL A 9 26.50 -8.89 -11.13
C VAL A 9 26.78 -8.72 -12.62
N ASN A 10 28.03 -8.86 -13.07
CA ASN A 10 28.38 -8.79 -14.48
C ASN A 10 27.72 -9.90 -15.31
N LEU A 11 27.58 -11.11 -14.74
CA LEU A 11 26.86 -12.19 -15.40
C LEU A 11 25.38 -11.85 -15.57
N LEU A 12 24.74 -11.29 -14.52
CA LEU A 12 23.36 -10.83 -14.62
C LEU A 12 23.20 -9.72 -15.67
N ASP A 13 24.12 -8.75 -15.70
CA ASP A 13 24.05 -7.64 -16.66
C ASP A 13 24.25 -8.12 -18.10
N LYS A 14 25.12 -9.12 -18.32
CA LYS A 14 25.27 -9.79 -19.63
C LYS A 14 23.97 -10.47 -20.06
N ILE A 15 23.27 -11.15 -19.15
CA ILE A 15 21.96 -11.77 -19.42
C ILE A 15 20.93 -10.70 -19.76
N ARG A 16 20.92 -9.57 -19.03
CA ARG A 16 20.04 -8.44 -19.33
C ARG A 16 20.31 -7.86 -20.72
N ALA A 17 21.56 -7.64 -21.08
CA ALA A 17 21.96 -7.13 -22.39
C ALA A 17 21.55 -8.08 -23.53
N MET A 18 21.70 -9.39 -23.34
CA MET A 18 21.19 -10.39 -24.28
C MET A 18 19.67 -10.28 -24.44
N ARG A 19 18.93 -10.09 -23.35
CA ARG A 19 17.46 -9.95 -23.39
C ARG A 19 16.99 -8.68 -24.11
N LEU A 20 17.72 -7.57 -23.98
CA LEU A 20 17.40 -6.32 -24.68
C LEU A 20 17.60 -6.44 -26.20
N ARG A 21 18.54 -7.29 -26.63
CA ARG A 21 18.80 -7.64 -28.03
C ARG A 21 17.88 -8.74 -28.54
N HIS A 22 16.60 -8.41 -28.60
CA HIS A 22 15.54 -9.32 -29.09
C HIS A 22 15.74 -9.78 -30.53
N ASP A 23 16.49 -9.02 -31.34
CA ASP A 23 16.91 -9.36 -32.70
C ASP A 23 17.88 -10.55 -32.76
N VAL A 24 18.74 -10.71 -31.75
CA VAL A 24 19.75 -11.79 -31.70
C VAL A 24 19.38 -12.91 -30.72
N PHE A 25 18.82 -12.56 -29.57
CA PHE A 25 18.50 -13.51 -28.50
C PHE A 25 17.00 -13.45 -28.13
N GLY A 26 16.13 -13.48 -29.14
CA GLY A 26 14.69 -13.23 -29.01
C GLY A 26 13.89 -14.18 -28.13
N THR A 27 14.48 -15.24 -27.58
CA THR A 27 13.79 -16.14 -26.64
C THR A 27 14.65 -16.48 -25.44
N LYS A 28 14.01 -16.74 -24.30
CA LYS A 28 14.66 -17.28 -23.09
C LYS A 28 15.53 -18.49 -23.41
N GLU A 29 15.05 -19.37 -24.29
CA GLU A 29 15.76 -20.58 -24.70
C GLU A 29 17.06 -20.29 -25.45
N ALA A 30 17.06 -19.29 -26.34
CA ALA A 30 18.26 -18.87 -27.05
C ALA A 30 19.32 -18.32 -26.08
N ILE A 31 18.89 -17.54 -25.08
CA ILE A 31 19.78 -17.01 -24.04
C ILE A 31 20.37 -18.15 -23.20
N ILE A 32 19.55 -19.11 -22.76
CA ILE A 32 20.01 -20.28 -22.00
C ILE A 32 21.01 -21.11 -22.80
N LYS A 33 20.75 -21.37 -24.08
CA LYS A 33 21.67 -22.10 -24.96
C LYS A 33 23.01 -21.36 -25.11
N HIS A 34 22.96 -20.04 -25.25
CA HIS A 34 24.17 -19.23 -25.32
C HIS A 34 24.98 -19.30 -24.02
N LEU A 35 24.32 -19.19 -22.86
CA LEU A 35 24.97 -19.30 -21.55
C LEU A 35 25.68 -20.65 -21.36
N ILE A 36 25.02 -21.75 -21.71
CA ILE A 36 25.57 -23.11 -21.56
C ILE A 36 26.72 -23.38 -22.53
N ALA A 37 26.74 -22.72 -23.69
CA ALA A 37 27.76 -22.93 -24.71
C ALA A 37 29.01 -22.07 -24.49
N PHE A 38 28.83 -20.81 -24.06
CA PHE A 38 29.90 -19.81 -24.05
C PHE A 38 30.36 -19.36 -22.66
N GLU A 39 29.59 -19.59 -21.59
CA GLU A 39 30.05 -19.29 -20.23
C GLU A 39 30.77 -20.49 -19.60
N PRO A 40 32.05 -20.34 -19.18
CA PRO A 40 32.80 -21.42 -18.54
C PRO A 40 32.09 -21.98 -17.29
N ASP A 41 31.53 -21.10 -16.46
CA ASP A 41 30.92 -21.45 -15.17
C ASP A 41 29.54 -22.12 -15.29
N LEU A 42 28.94 -22.05 -16.48
CA LEU A 42 27.62 -22.60 -16.80
C LEU A 42 27.68 -23.71 -17.85
N LYS A 43 28.87 -24.13 -18.26
CA LYS A 43 29.05 -25.09 -19.34
C LYS A 43 28.33 -26.40 -19.05
N GLY A 44 27.38 -26.76 -19.91
CA GLY A 44 26.53 -27.95 -19.76
C GLY A 44 25.45 -27.86 -18.66
N ASN A 45 25.42 -26.83 -17.82
CA ASN A 45 24.52 -26.74 -16.67
C ASN A 45 23.31 -25.84 -16.95
N ARG A 46 22.27 -26.45 -17.55
CA ARG A 46 21.02 -25.77 -17.89
C ARG A 46 20.25 -25.24 -16.68
N LEU A 47 20.19 -26.02 -15.59
CA LEU A 47 19.45 -25.63 -14.39
C LEU A 47 20.02 -24.33 -13.81
N LYS A 48 21.34 -24.24 -13.71
CA LYS A 48 22.03 -23.06 -13.20
C LYS A 48 21.84 -21.85 -14.12
N ALA A 49 21.90 -22.03 -15.44
CA ALA A 49 21.61 -20.97 -16.42
C ALA A 49 20.16 -20.42 -16.31
N VAL A 50 19.19 -21.30 -16.03
CA VAL A 50 17.78 -20.88 -15.80
C VAL A 50 17.66 -20.08 -14.50
N GLN A 51 18.35 -20.48 -13.44
CA GLN A 51 18.37 -19.76 -12.17
C GLN A 51 18.91 -18.33 -12.36
N PHE A 52 20.09 -18.19 -12.95
CA PHE A 52 20.67 -16.87 -13.25
C PHE A 52 19.76 -16.01 -14.13
N TYR A 53 19.07 -16.61 -15.09
CA TYR A 53 18.10 -15.88 -15.91
C TYR A 53 16.95 -15.32 -15.08
N ASN A 54 16.38 -16.12 -14.16
CA ASN A 54 15.30 -15.68 -13.31
C ASN A 54 15.79 -14.62 -12.30
N GLU A 55 16.96 -14.84 -11.68
CA GLU A 55 17.61 -13.88 -10.79
C GLU A 55 17.90 -12.54 -11.48
N THR A 56 18.28 -12.57 -12.76
CA THR A 56 18.45 -11.33 -13.55
C THR A 56 17.15 -10.53 -13.63
N ILE A 57 16.01 -11.21 -13.80
CA ILE A 57 14.72 -10.52 -13.87
C ILE A 57 14.38 -9.91 -12.51
N GLU A 58 14.50 -10.68 -11.43
CA GLU A 58 14.25 -10.18 -10.09
C GLU A 58 15.20 -9.02 -9.75
N TYR A 59 16.50 -9.17 -9.99
CA TYR A 59 17.49 -8.15 -9.64
C TYR A 59 17.26 -6.81 -10.34
N PHE A 60 16.92 -6.82 -11.64
CA PHE A 60 16.76 -5.57 -12.41
C PHE A 60 15.34 -5.02 -12.46
N TYR A 61 14.32 -5.78 -12.04
CA TYR A 61 12.92 -5.38 -12.19
C TYR A 61 12.04 -5.59 -10.94
N SER A 62 12.57 -6.11 -9.83
CA SER A 62 11.79 -6.30 -8.59
C SER A 62 11.49 -4.99 -7.88
N ASP A 63 12.47 -4.10 -7.79
CA ASP A 63 12.34 -2.82 -7.10
C ASP A 63 12.46 -1.65 -8.06
N ASN A 64 11.57 -0.68 -7.90
CA ASN A 64 11.48 0.48 -8.75
C ASN A 64 11.17 1.70 -7.89
N GLU A 65 12.24 2.35 -7.43
CA GLU A 65 12.16 3.60 -6.66
C GLU A 65 11.51 4.73 -7.48
N ILE A 66 11.47 4.60 -8.82
CA ILE A 66 10.88 5.61 -9.69
C ILE A 66 9.36 5.53 -9.60
N SER A 67 8.74 6.66 -9.29
CA SER A 67 7.29 6.76 -9.16
C SER A 67 6.57 6.39 -10.47
N LYS A 68 5.36 5.85 -10.34
CA LYS A 68 4.50 5.55 -11.50
C LYS A 68 4.21 6.80 -12.35
N ALA A 69 4.16 7.98 -11.73
CA ALA A 69 3.98 9.24 -12.43
C ALA A 69 5.18 9.57 -13.32
N ALA A 70 6.41 9.37 -12.83
CA ALA A 70 7.61 9.57 -13.63
C ALA A 70 7.67 8.59 -14.82
N TRP A 71 7.33 7.31 -14.63
CA TRP A 71 7.24 6.34 -15.73
C TRP A 71 6.20 6.71 -16.79
N ARG A 72 5.02 7.17 -16.35
CA ARG A 72 3.96 7.64 -17.26
C ARG A 72 4.45 8.78 -18.15
N ASN A 73 5.15 9.75 -17.56
CA ASN A 73 5.68 10.88 -18.29
C ASN A 73 6.81 10.46 -19.24
N LEU A 74 7.75 9.63 -18.77
CA LEU A 74 8.85 9.11 -19.61
C LEU A 74 8.30 8.40 -20.86
N TYR A 75 7.36 7.46 -20.68
CA TYR A 75 6.78 6.74 -21.81
C TYR A 75 5.92 7.63 -22.71
N ALA A 76 5.25 8.66 -22.18
CA ALA A 76 4.53 9.62 -22.99
C ALA A 76 5.49 10.48 -23.83
N ASP A 77 6.65 10.85 -23.30
CA ASP A 77 7.67 11.60 -24.01
C ASP A 77 8.33 10.76 -25.11
N ASP A 78 8.60 9.48 -24.85
CA ASP A 78 9.07 8.54 -25.88
C ASP A 78 8.07 8.40 -27.04
N LEU A 79 6.77 8.33 -26.72
CA LEU A 79 5.71 8.29 -27.74
C LEU A 79 5.58 9.61 -28.50
N ASP A 80 5.83 10.76 -27.86
CA ASP A 80 5.86 12.05 -28.54
C ASP A 80 7.03 12.16 -29.51
N ASN A 81 8.20 11.64 -29.15
CA ASN A 81 9.34 11.52 -30.05
C ASN A 81 9.02 10.58 -31.23
N ALA A 82 8.40 9.44 -30.96
CA ALA A 82 7.95 8.51 -31.99
C ALA A 82 6.90 9.13 -32.93
N TYR A 83 5.99 9.94 -32.39
CA TYR A 83 5.02 10.71 -33.18
C TYR A 83 5.70 11.70 -34.10
N ASN A 84 6.66 12.48 -33.60
CA ASN A 84 7.40 13.45 -34.39
C ASN A 84 8.15 12.77 -35.55
N LEU A 85 8.78 11.63 -35.29
CA LEU A 85 9.44 10.82 -36.31
C LEU A 85 8.44 10.27 -37.34
N ALA A 86 7.30 9.74 -36.88
CA ALA A 86 6.26 9.21 -37.77
C ALA A 86 5.68 10.30 -38.67
N MET A 87 5.46 11.51 -38.14
CA MET A 87 5.01 12.66 -38.92
C MET A 87 6.06 13.14 -39.93
N ALA A 88 7.35 13.08 -39.58
CA ALA A 88 8.44 13.46 -40.48
C ALA A 88 8.60 12.50 -41.66
N LEU A 89 8.25 11.22 -41.48
CA LEU A 89 8.32 10.17 -42.51
C LEU A 89 6.97 9.90 -43.20
N ALA A 90 5.91 10.63 -42.84
CA ALA A 90 4.58 10.37 -43.36
C ALA A 90 4.43 10.83 -44.81
N GLU A 91 4.14 9.90 -45.72
CA GLU A 91 3.88 10.18 -47.14
C GLU A 91 2.38 10.12 -47.49
N SER A 92 1.57 9.49 -46.63
CA SER A 92 0.14 9.28 -46.86
C SER A 92 -0.73 9.70 -45.69
N VAL A 93 -2.01 9.97 -45.97
CA VAL A 93 -3.04 10.24 -44.95
C VAL A 93 -3.17 9.07 -43.96
N THR A 94 -2.95 7.84 -44.42
CA THR A 94 -2.99 6.65 -43.55
C THR A 94 -1.84 6.62 -42.55
N ASP A 95 -0.67 7.17 -42.89
CA ASP A 95 0.47 7.23 -41.98
C ASP A 95 0.29 8.34 -40.94
N ILE A 96 -0.37 9.44 -41.34
CA ILE A 96 -0.83 10.49 -40.41
C ILE A 96 -1.85 9.92 -39.42
N GLU A 97 -2.78 9.06 -39.86
CA GLU A 97 -3.74 8.38 -38.96
C GLU A 97 -3.03 7.40 -37.99
N LYS A 98 -1.97 6.72 -38.43
CA LYS A 98 -1.15 5.90 -37.52
C LYS A 98 -0.40 6.78 -36.52
N ALA A 99 0.14 7.92 -36.95
CA ALA A 99 0.79 8.88 -36.07
C ALA A 99 -0.20 9.45 -35.04
N SER A 100 -1.44 9.79 -35.43
CA SER A 100 -2.45 10.27 -34.47
C SER A 100 -2.75 9.24 -33.39
N LYS A 101 -2.78 7.93 -33.71
CA LYS A 101 -2.91 6.85 -32.73
C LYS A 101 -1.73 6.76 -31.76
N ILE A 102 -0.50 7.06 -32.22
CA ILE A 102 0.67 7.16 -31.33
C ILE A 102 0.46 8.32 -30.34
N LYS A 103 0.00 9.46 -30.83
CA LYS A 103 -0.28 10.64 -29.99
C LYS A 103 -1.41 10.41 -29.00
N GLU A 104 -2.46 9.70 -29.40
CA GLU A 104 -3.56 9.31 -28.52
C GLU A 104 -3.08 8.39 -27.38
N ARG A 105 -2.13 7.50 -27.64
CA ARG A 105 -1.51 6.68 -26.58
C ARG A 105 -0.75 7.55 -25.60
N ALA A 106 0.06 8.51 -26.08
CA ALA A 106 0.78 9.44 -25.21
C ALA A 106 -0.18 10.24 -24.30
N PHE A 107 -1.32 10.67 -24.85
CA PHE A 107 -2.40 11.32 -24.10
C PHE A 107 -2.92 10.45 -22.95
N LYS A 108 -3.20 9.17 -23.21
CA LYS A 108 -3.67 8.21 -22.20
C LYS A 108 -2.60 7.89 -21.14
N PHE A 109 -1.31 7.82 -21.53
CA PHE A 109 -0.23 7.60 -20.57
C PHE A 109 -0.14 8.73 -19.53
N ARG A 110 -0.37 9.97 -19.95
CA ARG A 110 -0.43 11.14 -19.06
C ARG A 110 -1.69 11.17 -18.18
N GLY A 111 -2.66 10.29 -18.44
CA GLY A 111 -3.92 10.24 -17.69
C GLY A 111 -4.83 11.42 -17.96
N LEU A 112 -4.63 12.13 -19.08
CA LEU A 112 -5.46 13.28 -19.48
C LEU A 112 -6.91 12.87 -19.86
N ASP A 113 -7.15 11.56 -20.02
CA ASP A 113 -8.47 10.96 -20.22
C ASP A 113 -9.23 10.74 -18.90
N LYS A 114 -8.56 10.87 -17.76
CA LYS A 114 -9.13 10.61 -16.44
C LYS A 114 -9.45 11.92 -15.74
N GLU A 115 -10.52 11.91 -14.95
CA GLU A 115 -10.81 13.02 -14.05
C GLU A 115 -9.70 13.17 -13.01
N ASP A 116 -9.36 14.41 -12.70
CA ASP A 116 -8.36 14.71 -11.68
C ASP A 116 -8.81 14.11 -10.33
N PRO A 117 -7.91 13.44 -9.59
CA PRO A 117 -8.26 12.88 -8.31
C PRO A 117 -8.72 13.99 -7.36
N ILE A 118 -9.86 13.77 -6.70
CA ILE A 118 -10.37 14.68 -5.68
C ILE A 118 -9.32 14.75 -4.57
N GLU A 119 -8.71 15.92 -4.38
CA GLU A 119 -7.81 16.17 -3.26
C GLU A 119 -8.62 16.13 -1.97
N THR A 120 -8.62 14.99 -1.29
CA THR A 120 -9.19 14.91 0.06
C THR A 120 -8.35 15.82 0.97
N PRO A 121 -8.94 16.78 1.69
CA PRO A 121 -8.20 17.63 2.61
C PRO A 121 -7.40 16.75 3.58
N GLU A 122 -6.11 17.06 3.79
CA GLU A 122 -5.23 16.25 4.65
C GLU A 122 -5.83 16.01 6.05
N ASP A 123 -6.64 16.95 6.55
CA ASP A 123 -7.33 16.85 7.83
C ASP A 123 -8.33 15.69 7.90
N ALA A 124 -8.93 15.27 6.79
CA ALA A 124 -9.84 14.14 6.74
C ALA A 124 -9.12 12.78 6.76
N LEU A 125 -7.82 12.77 6.41
CA LEU A 125 -6.96 11.59 6.45
C LEU A 125 -6.27 11.41 7.80
N ARG A 126 -6.32 12.42 8.69
CA ARG A 126 -5.76 12.32 10.04
C ARG A 126 -6.59 11.33 10.86
N LYS A 127 -5.90 10.40 11.51
CA LYS A 127 -6.54 9.47 12.45
C LYS A 127 -7.18 10.28 13.58
N PRO A 128 -8.48 10.09 13.89
CA PRO A 128 -9.11 10.85 14.96
C PRO A 128 -8.46 10.55 16.31
N PHE A 129 -8.24 11.58 17.11
CA PHE A 129 -7.79 11.43 18.49
C PHE A 129 -8.96 10.89 19.32
N LYS A 130 -8.77 9.72 19.93
CA LYS A 130 -9.74 9.16 20.90
C LYS A 130 -9.33 9.61 22.29
N VAL A 131 -10.16 10.45 22.91
CA VAL A 131 -9.98 10.89 24.30
C VAL A 131 -11.01 10.16 25.15
N TYR A 132 -10.54 9.40 26.14
CA TYR A 132 -11.39 8.79 27.16
C TYR A 132 -11.20 9.60 28.44
N THR A 133 -12.26 10.25 28.92
CA THR A 133 -12.23 11.05 30.15
C THR A 133 -13.50 10.87 30.96
N MET A 134 -13.38 11.01 32.28
CA MET A 134 -14.50 11.08 33.22
C MET A 134 -14.85 12.53 33.59
N ASP A 135 -13.96 13.48 33.27
CA ASP A 135 -14.11 14.90 33.58
C ASP A 135 -14.45 15.66 32.28
N MET A 136 -15.74 15.68 31.93
CA MET A 136 -16.22 16.37 30.73
C MET A 136 -16.03 17.88 30.86
N ASP A 137 -16.21 18.43 32.05
CA ASP A 137 -16.09 19.86 32.38
C ASP A 137 -14.67 20.44 32.21
N LYS A 138 -13.63 19.64 32.47
CA LYS A 138 -12.23 20.08 32.37
C LYS A 138 -11.65 19.96 30.97
N HIS A 139 -12.14 18.98 30.22
CA HIS A 139 -11.58 18.62 28.92
C HIS A 139 -12.47 19.04 27.74
N PHE A 140 -13.73 19.34 28.01
CA PHE A 140 -14.73 19.77 27.04
C PHE A 140 -15.57 20.91 27.64
N GLU A 141 -16.22 21.71 26.80
CA GLU A 141 -17.15 22.77 27.24
C GLU A 141 -18.54 22.20 27.62
N LEU A 142 -18.56 20.97 28.14
CA LEU A 142 -19.75 20.23 28.52
C LEU A 142 -19.78 20.05 30.03
N PRO A 143 -20.88 20.39 30.72
CA PRO A 143 -20.97 20.18 32.16
C PRO A 143 -20.96 18.68 32.49
N ASN A 144 -20.32 18.31 33.61
CA ASN A 144 -20.51 16.99 34.19
C ASN A 144 -21.94 16.85 34.73
N GLU A 145 -22.51 15.66 34.62
CA GLU A 145 -23.81 15.36 35.22
C GLU A 145 -23.75 15.43 36.76
N ASP A 146 -24.82 15.93 37.39
CA ASP A 146 -24.90 16.01 38.86
C ASP A 146 -25.12 14.60 39.44
N ARG A 147 -24.16 14.13 40.24
CA ARG A 147 -24.21 12.82 40.90
C ARG A 147 -25.43 12.65 41.79
N LYS A 148 -25.98 13.74 42.34
CA LYS A 148 -27.20 13.70 43.16
C LYS A 148 -28.45 13.43 42.33
N GLU A 149 -28.52 14.00 41.13
CA GLU A 149 -29.63 13.73 40.20
C GLU A 149 -29.58 12.28 39.72
N ILE A 150 -28.39 11.76 39.45
CA ILE A 150 -28.19 10.35 39.10
C ILE A 150 -28.63 9.44 40.26
N GLU A 151 -28.26 9.76 41.51
CA GLU A 151 -28.68 8.99 42.68
C GLU A 151 -30.21 8.96 42.82
N LEU A 152 -30.86 10.13 42.71
CA LEU A 152 -32.32 10.26 42.73
C LEU A 152 -32.99 9.47 41.61
N TRP A 153 -32.41 9.48 40.41
CA TRP A 153 -32.91 8.74 39.26
C TRP A 153 -32.80 7.23 39.48
N ILE A 154 -31.67 6.75 40.02
CA ILE A 154 -31.46 5.34 40.36
C ILE A 154 -32.51 4.94 41.41
N ASP A 155 -32.66 5.69 42.49
CA ASP A 155 -33.61 5.38 43.56
C ASP A 155 -35.07 5.44 43.10
N ALA A 156 -35.39 6.27 42.10
CA ALA A 156 -36.72 6.35 41.53
C ALA A 156 -37.04 5.17 40.60
N ASN A 157 -36.10 4.77 39.74
CA ASN A 157 -36.34 3.83 38.64
C ASN A 157 -35.90 2.39 38.93
N THR A 158 -35.13 2.15 39.99
CA THR A 158 -34.68 0.79 40.37
C THR A 158 -35.46 0.18 41.55
N LYS A 159 -36.62 0.77 41.87
CA LYS A 159 -37.82 0.25 42.59
C LYS A 159 -37.91 -1.25 42.86
N GLU A 160 -37.67 -2.02 41.82
CA GLU A 160 -37.97 -3.44 41.75
C GLU A 160 -36.75 -4.31 42.07
N LEU A 161 -35.56 -3.71 42.06
CA LEU A 161 -34.29 -4.39 42.36
C LEU A 161 -34.06 -4.47 43.88
N THR A 162 -33.36 -5.52 44.30
CA THR A 162 -32.89 -5.69 45.68
C THR A 162 -31.89 -4.59 46.05
N GLU A 163 -31.78 -4.28 47.35
CA GLU A 163 -30.86 -3.25 47.85
C GLU A 163 -29.41 -3.50 47.39
N LYS A 164 -28.96 -4.77 47.42
CA LYS A 164 -27.63 -5.17 46.91
C LYS A 164 -27.40 -4.82 45.44
N ALA A 165 -28.42 -4.97 44.60
CA ALA A 165 -28.32 -4.64 43.17
C ALA A 165 -28.31 -3.13 42.93
N ARG A 166 -29.05 -2.35 43.73
CA ARG A 166 -29.01 -0.88 43.67
C ARG A 166 -27.68 -0.33 44.15
N ASP A 167 -27.12 -0.90 45.21
CA ASP A 167 -25.81 -0.50 45.73
C ASP A 167 -24.71 -0.75 44.70
N ARG A 168 -24.78 -1.85 43.95
CA ARG A 168 -23.87 -2.09 42.82
C ARG A 168 -24.04 -1.05 41.71
N ILE A 169 -25.26 -0.70 41.34
CA ILE A 169 -25.51 0.36 40.32
C ILE A 169 -24.95 1.71 40.80
N LYS A 170 -25.12 2.05 42.08
CA LYS A 170 -24.54 3.26 42.67
C LYS A 170 -23.01 3.22 42.72
N GLN A 171 -22.39 2.04 42.90
CA GLN A 171 -20.94 1.86 42.79
C GLN A 171 -20.45 2.01 41.35
N GLU A 172 -21.13 1.42 40.37
CA GLU A 172 -20.81 1.57 38.94
C GLU A 172 -20.92 3.02 38.45
N ALA A 173 -21.88 3.77 39.00
CA ALA A 173 -22.03 5.21 38.78
C ALA A 173 -21.01 6.09 39.54
N LEU A 174 -20.06 5.49 40.28
CA LEU A 174 -19.06 6.21 41.11
C LEU A 174 -19.68 7.15 42.16
N ILE A 175 -20.92 6.88 42.57
CA ILE A 175 -21.60 7.56 43.69
C ILE A 175 -21.10 6.95 45.00
N LEU A 176 -21.05 5.61 45.05
CA LEU A 176 -20.44 4.84 46.13
C LEU A 176 -19.03 4.37 45.73
N PRO A 177 -18.12 4.15 46.70
CA PRO A 177 -16.78 3.63 46.40
C PRO A 177 -16.88 2.23 45.77
N VAL A 178 -16.24 2.05 44.62
CA VAL A 178 -16.21 0.78 43.89
C VAL A 178 -15.43 -0.25 44.69
N LYS A 179 -16.10 -1.33 45.09
CA LYS A 179 -15.45 -2.53 45.62
C LYS A 179 -15.06 -3.43 44.44
N VAL A 180 -13.77 -3.49 44.12
CA VAL A 180 -13.25 -4.32 43.01
C VAL A 180 -13.25 -5.81 43.36
N PHE A 181 -13.09 -6.13 44.65
CA PHE A 181 -13.18 -7.48 45.18
C PHE A 181 -14.35 -7.54 46.15
N GLU A 182 -15.41 -8.26 45.77
CA GLU A 182 -16.58 -8.51 46.60
C GLU A 182 -16.45 -9.90 47.25
N ASP A 183 -16.73 -9.98 48.55
CA ASP A 183 -16.87 -11.27 49.25
C ASP A 183 -18.11 -12.02 48.72
N GLU A 184 -18.12 -13.36 48.78
CA GLU A 184 -19.20 -14.17 48.17
C GLU A 184 -20.61 -13.82 48.67
N GLU A 185 -20.73 -13.30 49.90
CA GLU A 185 -21.99 -12.90 50.52
C GLU A 185 -22.53 -11.54 50.02
N GLU A 186 -21.66 -10.68 49.48
CA GLU A 186 -22.01 -9.34 48.97
C GLU A 186 -22.36 -9.36 47.48
N ASN A 187 -22.06 -10.44 46.76
CA ASN A 187 -22.25 -10.51 45.31
C ASN A 187 -23.73 -10.56 44.91
N PRO A 188 -24.27 -9.53 44.24
CA PRO A 188 -25.69 -9.51 43.85
C PRO A 188 -26.02 -10.48 42.71
N ARG A 189 -25.02 -11.18 42.13
CA ARG A 189 -25.22 -12.27 41.15
C ARG A 189 -25.34 -13.66 41.80
N LYS A 190 -25.06 -13.78 43.11
CA LYS A 190 -25.09 -15.04 43.88
C LYS A 190 -26.25 -15.09 44.90
N ASN A 191 -27.36 -14.43 44.58
CA ASN A 191 -28.66 -14.63 45.21
C ASN A 191 -29.68 -15.08 44.17
#